data_AF-A0A2G9R3N2-F1
#
_entry.id   AF-A0A2G9R3N2-F1
#
_cell.length_a   1.000
_cell.length_b   1.000
_cell.length_c   1.000
_cell.angle_alpha   90.00
_cell.angle_beta   90.00
_cell.angle_gamma   90.00
#
_symmetry.space_group_name_H-M   'P 1'
#
loop_
_entity.id
_entity.type
_entity.pdbx_description
1 polymer ?
#
loop_
_entity_poly.entity_id
_entity_poly.type
_entity_poly.pdbx_seq_one_letter_code
_entity_poly.pdbx_strand_id
1 'polypeptide(L)'
;MLRTVKKNIKSPVQDEDFMAEMTVQRNANAFFDKFDRSELQELLAHTMSSWLVSVDDVQLPLQLPSGLITQLKNITNPNVLLLVPVDNDIPLDCREVHQIIRELVFGIYCFHQVPSISLDANYDSSTSCQLPPAYFDTRVGQIMISVDYMIKALWHGAYMSKDKRTRFLEFWRSVMDIDANGLPQTKKNIFSEFSLAGLIDISSDPDFDGIYSQSFDLDPTYEPNKQEEKNLFMRYANKMTIKMTCSTVQVQQYKNLFVYDASYTLSNVIRLPEENIGSVTHQQLQQRLTIHRKLVEENLEKKAEIRKNIAYLKLISFLVPFLLGLKKKMKVPDFSRLLQPFSDDKVKTEREFPPLMQGQDFKCQHFQYTSNEYFHLHGGIEFDLGTPPLQSVSEEIKEVYEDMLDMATKHMNDLLDLDTTYREHYPLPVKNASQPSGEIYNVIAIQLEDFYQTMQKKQWWGAVNGIISTLRPKRLPLTDIHLHEQLKKRFGYKKALKCKNISFGLKAAAERGLTAIFYTFCRKTPISGLNILDEAGYSILHHAALHNRVAVVSQLAKAGVDLNQQRSSHFGTQGKMSLQNLETIIEKTGMVTCFCLFLLFTFFLYMRGRCMGITKYQLY
;
A
#
# COMPACT_ATOMS: atom_id res chain seq x y z
N MET A 1 46.74 8.09 60.38
CA MET A 1 45.32 8.39 60.13
C MET A 1 44.87 7.69 58.86
N LEU A 2 44.00 6.69 58.99
CA LEU A 2 43.41 5.94 57.87
C LEU A 2 42.41 6.82 57.11
N ARG A 3 42.65 7.06 55.82
CA ARG A 3 41.64 7.61 54.90
C ARG A 3 40.79 6.46 54.38
N THR A 4 39.53 6.42 54.81
CA THR A 4 38.48 5.56 54.27
C THR A 4 38.24 5.87 52.78
N VAL A 5 38.45 4.86 51.94
CA VAL A 5 38.06 4.86 50.52
C VAL A 5 36.53 4.81 50.46
N LYS A 6 35.89 5.88 50.00
CA LYS A 6 34.47 5.85 49.61
C LYS A 6 34.34 4.93 48.40
N LYS A 7 33.69 3.77 48.58
CA LYS A 7 33.13 2.99 47.48
C LYS A 7 32.15 3.91 46.73
N ASN A 8 32.43 4.19 45.46
CA ASN A 8 31.43 4.70 44.53
C ASN A 8 30.32 3.66 44.44
N ILE A 9 29.20 3.93 45.12
CA ILE A 9 27.93 3.29 44.81
C ILE A 9 27.51 3.87 43.46
N LYS A 10 27.60 3.06 42.40
CA LYS A 10 26.98 3.40 41.11
C LYS A 10 25.49 3.63 41.36
N SER A 11 24.96 4.75 40.88
CA SER A 11 23.54 5.07 40.98
C SER A 11 22.70 4.06 40.19
N PRO A 12 21.52 3.64 40.69
CA PRO A 12 20.65 2.68 39.99
C PRO A 12 20.14 3.18 38.62
N VAL A 13 20.21 4.49 38.38
CA VAL A 13 19.79 5.16 37.14
C VAL A 13 20.62 4.72 35.92
N GLN A 14 21.89 4.34 36.07
CA GLN A 14 22.72 3.90 34.95
C GLN A 14 22.35 2.49 34.44
N ASP A 15 21.84 1.63 35.33
CA ASP A 15 21.50 0.25 34.97
C ASP A 15 20.13 0.19 34.27
N GLU A 16 19.16 1.01 34.65
CA GLU A 16 17.85 1.09 33.96
C GLU A 16 17.96 1.65 32.54
N ASP A 17 18.70 2.75 32.36
CA ASP A 17 18.93 3.35 31.03
C ASP A 17 19.66 2.38 30.09
N PHE A 18 20.64 1.64 30.60
CA PHE A 18 21.37 0.63 29.84
C PHE A 18 20.47 -0.54 29.43
N MET A 19 19.60 -1.01 30.33
CA MET A 19 18.64 -2.08 30.03
C MET A 19 17.58 -1.65 29.02
N ALA A 20 17.13 -0.40 29.08
CA ALA A 20 16.21 0.18 28.10
C ALA A 20 16.87 0.26 26.70
N GLU A 21 18.13 0.72 26.62
CA GLU A 21 18.89 0.78 25.36
C GLU A 21 19.10 -0.63 24.76
N MET A 22 19.46 -1.61 25.60
CA MET A 22 19.62 -3.00 25.15
C MET A 22 18.30 -3.60 24.66
N THR A 23 17.18 -3.28 25.32
CA THR A 23 15.85 -3.71 24.90
C THR A 23 15.47 -3.10 23.55
N VAL A 24 15.72 -1.80 23.37
CA VAL A 24 15.51 -1.11 22.09
C VAL A 24 16.33 -1.75 20.97
N GLN A 25 17.61 -2.03 21.21
CA GLN A 25 18.48 -2.66 20.21
C GLN A 25 18.03 -4.09 19.88
N ARG A 26 17.61 -4.86 20.89
CA ARG A 26 17.05 -6.21 20.71
C ARG A 26 15.78 -6.18 19.86
N ASN A 27 14.86 -5.27 20.15
CA ASN A 27 13.61 -5.12 19.39
C ASN A 27 13.88 -4.69 17.94
N ALA A 28 14.85 -3.79 17.74
CA ALA A 28 15.27 -3.39 16.40
C ALA A 28 15.88 -4.57 15.62
N ASN A 29 16.75 -5.38 16.24
CA ASN A 29 17.31 -6.59 15.61
C ASN A 29 16.20 -7.61 15.28
N ALA A 30 15.30 -7.89 16.22
CA ALA A 30 14.18 -8.81 16.03
C ALA A 30 13.30 -8.40 14.83
N PHE A 31 13.10 -7.09 14.61
CA PHE A 31 12.41 -6.61 13.42
C PHE A 31 13.10 -7.02 12.11
N PHE A 32 14.43 -7.02 12.05
CA PHE A 32 15.16 -7.40 10.83
C PHE A 32 15.30 -8.92 10.65
N ASP A 33 15.26 -9.68 11.74
CA ASP A 33 15.44 -11.14 11.73
C ASP A 33 14.29 -11.89 11.03
N LYS A 34 13.11 -11.27 10.91
CA LYS A 34 11.96 -11.87 10.19
C LYS A 34 12.12 -11.89 8.66
N PHE A 35 13.01 -11.08 8.11
CA PHE A 35 13.15 -10.94 6.65
C PHE A 35 14.12 -11.95 6.08
N ASP A 36 13.73 -12.60 4.97
CA ASP A 36 14.71 -13.31 4.17
C ASP A 36 15.69 -12.34 3.49
N ARG A 37 16.77 -12.86 2.91
CA ARG A 37 17.80 -12.01 2.28
C ARG A 37 17.24 -11.13 1.16
N SER A 38 16.32 -11.66 0.34
CA SER A 38 15.73 -10.94 -0.79
C SER A 38 14.77 -9.85 -0.30
N GLU A 39 13.98 -10.13 0.73
CA GLU A 39 13.07 -9.18 1.34
C GLU A 39 13.84 -8.05 2.05
N LEU A 40 14.93 -8.38 2.75
CA LEU A 40 15.81 -7.39 3.35
C LEU A 40 16.44 -6.46 2.30
N GLN A 41 16.84 -7.01 1.15
CA GLN A 41 17.36 -6.20 0.04
C GLN A 41 16.30 -5.25 -0.51
N GLU A 42 15.05 -5.72 -0.68
CA GLU A 42 13.93 -4.86 -1.08
C GLU A 42 13.62 -3.79 -0.02
N LEU A 43 13.60 -4.14 1.27
CA LEU A 43 13.40 -3.18 2.37
C LEU A 43 14.41 -2.04 2.30
N LEU A 44 15.70 -2.39 2.20
CA LEU A 44 16.80 -1.41 2.12
C LEU A 44 16.71 -0.54 0.86
N ALA A 45 16.34 -1.14 -0.28
CA ALA A 45 16.19 -0.43 -1.54
C ALA A 45 14.99 0.52 -1.50
N HIS A 46 13.84 0.11 -0.96
CA HIS A 46 12.68 0.98 -0.77
C HIS A 46 13.00 2.17 0.14
N THR A 47 13.69 1.95 1.26
CA THR A 47 14.01 3.01 2.21
C THR A 47 14.92 4.10 1.63
N MET A 48 15.88 3.75 0.76
CA MET A 48 16.70 4.76 0.07
C MET A 48 15.98 5.43 -1.10
N SER A 49 14.98 4.76 -1.66
CA SER A 49 14.28 5.20 -2.87
C SER A 49 13.07 6.07 -2.57
N SER A 50 12.69 6.26 -1.31
CA SER A 50 11.47 7.01 -1.00
C SER A 50 11.61 8.51 -1.31
N TRP A 51 10.52 9.09 -1.80
CA TRP A 51 10.32 10.52 -1.99
C TRP A 51 10.04 11.24 -0.65
N LEU A 52 9.69 10.51 0.41
CA LEU A 52 9.46 11.07 1.76
C LEU A 52 10.75 11.49 2.48
N VAL A 53 11.92 11.30 1.87
CA VAL A 53 13.27 11.56 2.45
C VAL A 53 13.71 13.03 2.26
N SER A 54 12.83 13.90 1.76
CA SER A 54 13.20 15.16 1.07
C SER A 54 13.73 16.33 1.91
N VAL A 55 14.40 16.13 3.04
CA VAL A 55 14.97 17.28 3.79
C VAL A 55 16.44 17.52 3.49
N ASP A 56 17.22 16.48 3.15
CA ASP A 56 18.66 16.63 2.93
C ASP A 56 19.12 16.54 1.45
N ASP A 57 18.28 16.00 0.55
CA ASP A 57 18.57 15.95 -0.89
C ASP A 57 18.05 17.21 -1.60
N VAL A 58 18.85 18.29 -1.56
CA VAL A 58 18.61 19.62 -2.17
C VAL A 58 18.34 19.58 -3.69
N GLN A 59 18.46 18.41 -4.34
CA GLN A 59 18.34 18.27 -5.79
C GLN A 59 16.89 18.19 -6.32
N LEU A 60 15.89 17.94 -5.46
CA LEU A 60 14.49 17.74 -5.88
C LEU A 60 13.54 18.58 -5.01
N PRO A 61 13.10 19.77 -5.46
CA PRO A 61 12.09 20.55 -4.75
C PRO A 61 10.72 19.86 -4.90
N LEU A 62 10.45 18.87 -4.05
CA LEU A 62 9.15 18.19 -3.97
C LEU A 62 8.19 19.06 -3.17
N GLN A 63 7.17 19.64 -3.80
CA GLN A 63 6.01 20.16 -3.07
C GLN A 63 5.26 18.96 -2.43
N LEU A 64 4.68 19.17 -1.25
CA LEU A 64 4.01 18.09 -0.53
C LEU A 64 2.55 17.98 -0.98
N PRO A 65 1.91 16.80 -0.83
CA PRO A 65 0.47 16.66 -1.06
C PRO A 65 -0.32 17.71 -0.27
N SER A 66 -1.41 18.20 -0.89
CA SER A 66 -2.29 19.22 -0.30
C SER A 66 -3.05 18.68 0.92
N GLY A 67 -3.60 19.61 1.71
CA GLY A 67 -4.45 19.29 2.86
C GLY A 67 -3.64 19.06 4.13
N LEU A 68 -3.96 17.99 4.86
CA LEU A 68 -3.54 17.76 6.25
C LEU A 68 -2.03 17.82 6.44
N ILE A 69 -1.23 17.24 5.53
CA ILE A 69 0.25 17.23 5.62
C ILE A 69 0.84 18.67 5.62
N THR A 70 0.20 19.61 4.94
CA THR A 70 0.67 21.00 4.80
C THR A 70 -0.05 21.96 5.75
N GLN A 71 -1.31 21.71 6.05
CA GLN A 71 -2.20 22.60 6.80
C GLN A 71 -2.35 22.25 8.28
N LEU A 72 -1.75 21.14 8.76
CA LEU A 72 -1.79 20.73 10.16
C LEU A 72 -1.41 21.90 11.09
N LYS A 73 -2.38 22.32 11.92
CA LYS A 73 -2.16 23.38 12.92
C LYS A 73 -1.24 22.86 14.02
N ASN A 74 -0.59 23.78 14.74
CA ASN A 74 0.31 23.40 15.83
C ASN A 74 -0.43 22.61 16.91
N ILE A 75 0.23 21.57 17.40
CA ILE A 75 -0.26 20.70 18.46
C ILE A 75 0.33 21.21 19.77
N THR A 76 -0.53 21.60 20.70
CA THR A 76 -0.13 22.31 21.94
C THR A 76 -0.11 21.37 23.14
N ASN A 77 -1.03 20.41 23.20
CA ASN A 77 -1.08 19.36 24.22
C ASN A 77 -0.38 18.08 23.69
N PRO A 78 0.25 17.23 24.51
CA PRO A 78 0.74 15.93 24.07
C PRO A 78 -0.37 14.97 23.61
N ASN A 79 -1.60 15.09 24.14
CA ASN A 79 -2.71 14.21 23.80
C ASN A 79 -3.45 14.73 22.56
N VAL A 80 -3.58 13.86 21.56
CA VAL A 80 -4.42 14.06 20.37
C VAL A 80 -5.66 13.20 20.49
N LEU A 81 -6.82 13.77 20.12
CA LEU A 81 -8.08 13.04 20.04
C LEU A 81 -8.49 12.88 18.58
N LEU A 82 -8.81 11.65 18.18
CA LEU A 82 -9.42 11.36 16.90
C LEU A 82 -10.86 10.91 17.13
N LEU A 83 -11.81 11.61 16.50
CA LEU A 83 -13.21 11.24 16.51
C LEU A 83 -13.51 10.44 15.24
N VAL A 84 -13.92 9.19 15.42
CA VAL A 84 -14.34 8.28 14.35
C VAL A 84 -15.84 8.04 14.49
N PRO A 85 -16.66 8.31 13.45
CA PRO A 85 -18.09 8.01 13.50
C PRO A 85 -18.34 6.55 13.92
N VAL A 86 -19.29 6.32 14.83
CA VAL A 86 -19.66 4.97 15.27
C VAL A 86 -20.51 4.30 14.19
N ASP A 87 -20.08 3.11 13.80
CA ASP A 87 -20.92 2.14 13.11
C ASP A 87 -21.27 1.02 14.11
N ASN A 88 -22.56 0.88 14.42
CA ASN A 88 -23.03 -0.07 15.43
C ASN A 88 -22.75 -1.53 15.06
N ASP A 89 -22.61 -1.82 13.76
CA ASP A 89 -22.34 -3.17 13.27
C ASP A 89 -20.83 -3.48 13.21
N ILE A 90 -19.98 -2.49 13.48
CA ILE A 90 -18.52 -2.59 13.35
C ILE A 90 -17.82 -2.03 14.60
N PRO A 91 -17.75 -2.80 15.70
CA PRO A 91 -17.03 -2.37 16.89
C PRO A 91 -15.51 -2.34 16.61
N LEU A 92 -14.94 -1.14 16.69
CA LEU A 92 -13.50 -0.93 16.63
C LEU A 92 -12.84 -1.30 17.96
N ASP A 93 -11.74 -2.04 17.85
CA ASP A 93 -10.94 -2.47 18.99
C ASP A 93 -9.69 -1.59 19.17
N CYS A 94 -9.46 -1.10 20.39
CA CYS A 94 -8.36 -0.22 20.76
C CYS A 94 -6.99 -0.89 20.55
N ARG A 95 -6.86 -2.20 20.80
CA ARG A 95 -5.59 -2.92 20.59
C ARG A 95 -5.25 -3.01 19.12
N GLU A 96 -6.24 -3.26 18.26
CA GLU A 96 -6.08 -3.22 16.79
C GLU A 96 -5.68 -1.82 16.32
N VAL A 97 -6.32 -0.77 16.82
CA VAL A 97 -5.97 0.64 16.52
C VAL A 97 -4.53 0.95 16.92
N HIS A 98 -4.12 0.57 18.14
CA HIS A 98 -2.75 0.78 18.61
C HIS A 98 -1.71 -0.01 17.79
N GLN A 99 -2.04 -1.24 17.37
CA GLN A 99 -1.18 -2.02 16.49
C GLN A 99 -1.01 -1.32 15.13
N ILE A 100 -2.10 -0.82 14.53
CA ILE A 100 -2.07 -0.07 13.28
C ILE A 100 -1.20 1.19 13.42
N ILE A 101 -1.40 1.99 14.48
CA ILE A 101 -0.59 3.20 14.74
C ILE A 101 0.88 2.83 14.83
N ARG A 102 1.24 1.79 15.60
CA ARG A 102 2.63 1.35 15.77
C ARG A 102 3.29 0.96 14.45
N GLU A 103 2.59 0.19 13.63
CA GLU A 103 3.09 -0.30 12.34
C GLU A 103 3.24 0.82 11.31
N LEU A 104 2.27 1.74 11.24
CA LEU A 104 2.36 2.93 10.38
C LEU A 104 3.49 3.85 10.81
N VAL A 105 3.68 4.07 12.12
CA VAL A 105 4.78 4.87 12.66
C VAL A 105 6.13 4.24 12.26
N PHE A 106 6.32 2.94 12.44
CA PHE A 106 7.53 2.25 11.99
C PHE A 106 7.76 2.40 10.48
N GLY A 107 6.74 2.15 9.66
CA GLY A 107 6.83 2.26 8.21
C GLY A 107 7.19 3.68 7.72
N ILE A 108 6.52 4.70 8.25
CA ILE A 108 6.67 6.09 7.83
C ILE A 108 7.95 6.75 8.41
N TYR A 109 8.24 6.53 9.70
CA TYR A 109 9.32 7.22 10.40
C TYR A 109 10.68 6.56 10.15
N CYS A 110 10.78 5.23 10.16
CA CYS A 110 12.05 4.52 9.95
C CYS A 110 12.31 4.19 8.48
N PHE A 111 11.29 3.73 7.76
CA PHE A 111 11.48 3.16 6.43
C PHE A 111 11.03 4.06 5.28
N HIS A 112 10.34 5.16 5.58
CA HIS A 112 9.80 6.08 4.57
C HIS A 112 8.81 5.42 3.60
N GLN A 113 8.01 4.47 4.10
CA GLN A 113 7.07 3.69 3.31
C GLN A 113 5.64 3.98 3.75
N VAL A 114 4.76 4.25 2.79
CA VAL A 114 3.30 4.28 2.99
C VAL A 114 2.72 2.91 2.62
N PRO A 115 1.64 2.45 3.27
CA PRO A 115 1.05 1.15 2.96
C PRO A 115 0.47 1.15 1.55
N SER A 116 0.59 0.00 0.88
CA SER A 116 -0.10 -0.32 -0.38
C SER A 116 0.04 -1.81 -0.63
N ILE A 117 -0.74 -2.35 -1.56
CA ILE A 117 -0.60 -3.72 -2.06
C ILE A 117 -0.74 -3.73 -3.57
N SER A 118 0.05 -4.57 -4.23
CA SER A 118 -0.10 -4.88 -5.65
C SER A 118 0.05 -6.38 -5.86
N LEU A 119 -0.83 -6.96 -6.66
CA LEU A 119 -0.77 -8.37 -7.03
C LEU A 119 -0.30 -8.49 -8.48
N ASP A 120 0.74 -9.28 -8.71
CA ASP A 120 1.07 -9.71 -10.08
C ASP A 120 1.51 -11.18 -10.15
N ALA A 121 1.31 -11.75 -11.35
CA ALA A 121 1.68 -13.10 -11.71
C ALA A 121 3.18 -13.41 -11.54
N ASN A 122 3.43 -14.61 -11.04
CA ASN A 122 4.68 -15.32 -11.26
C ASN A 122 4.60 -16.17 -12.54
N TYR A 123 5.71 -16.81 -12.90
CA TYR A 123 5.83 -17.60 -14.12
C TYR A 123 4.92 -18.83 -14.16
N ASP A 124 4.53 -19.33 -12.98
CA ASP A 124 3.66 -20.48 -12.74
C ASP A 124 2.21 -20.07 -12.39
N SER A 125 1.84 -18.83 -12.72
CA SER A 125 0.52 -18.23 -12.46
C SER A 125 0.12 -18.12 -10.99
N SER A 126 1.00 -18.45 -10.04
CA SER A 126 0.81 -18.01 -8.67
C SER A 126 0.89 -16.48 -8.60
N THR A 127 0.43 -15.91 -7.50
CA THR A 127 0.33 -14.46 -7.36
C THR A 127 1.31 -13.97 -6.32
N SER A 128 2.30 -13.16 -6.69
CA SER A 128 3.13 -12.48 -5.69
C SER A 128 2.32 -11.35 -5.05
N CYS A 129 2.30 -11.31 -3.71
CA CYS A 129 1.72 -10.22 -2.94
C CYS A 129 2.80 -9.17 -2.64
N GLN A 130 2.77 -8.06 -3.37
CA GLN A 130 3.75 -6.99 -3.22
C GLN A 130 3.25 -5.94 -2.25
N LEU A 131 3.69 -6.05 -1.00
CA LEU A 131 3.58 -4.97 0.00
C LEU A 131 4.92 -4.23 0.07
N PRO A 132 4.93 -2.92 0.39
CA PRO A 132 6.14 -2.28 0.87
C PRO A 132 6.68 -3.07 2.08
N PRO A 133 7.96 -3.49 2.09
CA PRO A 133 8.46 -4.46 3.06
C PRO A 133 8.32 -4.07 4.54
N ALA A 134 8.16 -2.78 4.85
CA ALA A 134 7.87 -2.33 6.22
C ALA A 134 6.53 -2.88 6.77
N TYR A 135 5.62 -3.29 5.87
CA TYR A 135 4.31 -3.86 6.20
C TYR A 135 4.25 -5.38 5.98
N PHE A 136 5.41 -6.06 5.94
CA PHE A 136 5.46 -7.51 6.05
C PHE A 136 5.29 -7.95 7.50
N ASP A 137 4.45 -8.97 7.71
CA ASP A 137 4.07 -9.48 9.02
C ASP A 137 3.54 -8.38 9.95
N THR A 138 2.59 -7.61 9.42
CA THR A 138 1.89 -6.54 10.12
C THR A 138 0.39 -6.68 9.97
N ARG A 139 -0.36 -6.18 10.94
CA ARG A 139 -1.81 -6.13 10.90
C ARG A 139 -2.31 -5.25 9.75
N VAL A 140 -1.67 -4.12 9.49
CA VAL A 140 -1.92 -3.27 8.32
C VAL A 140 -1.79 -4.07 7.01
N GLY A 141 -0.74 -4.89 6.88
CA GLY A 141 -0.57 -5.78 5.73
C GLY A 141 -1.66 -6.85 5.62
N GLN A 142 -2.06 -7.46 6.74
CA GLN A 142 -3.14 -8.45 6.77
C GLN A 142 -4.49 -7.87 6.36
N ILE A 143 -4.82 -6.65 6.82
CA ILE A 143 -6.06 -5.94 6.48
C ILE A 143 -6.11 -5.71 4.97
N MET A 144 -5.04 -5.16 4.38
CA MET A 144 -4.98 -4.94 2.93
C MET A 144 -5.09 -6.24 2.13
N ILE A 145 -4.38 -7.30 2.54
CA ILE A 145 -4.46 -8.62 1.90
C ILE A 145 -5.89 -9.17 1.95
N SER A 146 -6.54 -9.10 3.11
CA SER A 146 -7.89 -9.66 3.30
C SER A 146 -8.92 -8.99 2.39
N VAL A 147 -8.89 -7.65 2.34
CA VAL A 147 -9.82 -6.86 1.51
C VAL A 147 -9.53 -7.05 0.03
N ASP A 148 -8.26 -6.97 -0.42
CA ASP A 148 -7.94 -7.14 -1.85
C ASP A 148 -8.24 -8.56 -2.31
N TYR A 149 -7.93 -9.59 -1.50
CA TYR A 149 -8.27 -10.97 -1.81
C TYR A 149 -9.78 -11.17 -1.96
N MET A 150 -10.60 -10.55 -1.10
CA MET A 150 -12.06 -10.61 -1.23
C MET A 150 -12.55 -9.93 -2.52
N ILE A 151 -12.00 -8.77 -2.89
CA ILE A 151 -12.30 -8.12 -4.18
C ILE A 151 -12.07 -9.11 -5.34
N LYS A 152 -10.96 -9.87 -5.30
CA LYS A 152 -10.66 -10.87 -6.36
C LYS A 152 -11.55 -12.09 -6.29
N ALA A 153 -11.88 -12.54 -5.10
CA ALA A 153 -12.77 -13.68 -4.95
C ALA A 153 -14.16 -13.38 -5.52
N LEU A 154 -14.71 -12.18 -5.25
CA LEU A 154 -15.98 -11.72 -5.83
C LEU A 154 -15.87 -11.53 -7.35
N TRP A 155 -14.75 -11.00 -7.82
CA TRP A 155 -14.56 -10.76 -9.25
C TRP A 155 -14.40 -12.05 -10.07
N HIS A 156 -13.66 -13.04 -9.56
CA HIS A 156 -13.40 -14.30 -10.26
C HIS A 156 -14.39 -15.41 -9.90
N GLY A 157 -15.14 -15.28 -8.81
CA GLY A 157 -16.05 -16.31 -8.29
C GLY A 157 -15.40 -17.49 -7.58
N ALA A 158 -14.10 -17.41 -7.32
CA ALA A 158 -13.31 -18.47 -6.73
C ALA A 158 -12.70 -17.99 -5.41
N TYR A 159 -12.84 -18.79 -4.35
CA TYR A 159 -12.37 -18.43 -3.02
C TYR A 159 -11.66 -19.58 -2.33
N MET A 160 -10.61 -19.26 -1.57
CA MET A 160 -9.95 -20.17 -0.64
C MET A 160 -9.66 -19.41 0.67
N SER A 161 -10.04 -19.99 1.81
CA SER A 161 -9.82 -19.34 3.10
C SER A 161 -8.33 -19.20 3.43
N LYS A 162 -7.98 -18.27 4.33
CA LYS A 162 -6.58 -17.97 4.67
C LYS A 162 -5.80 -19.21 5.11
N ASP A 163 -6.38 -20.00 6.01
CA ASP A 163 -5.71 -21.20 6.52
C ASP A 163 -5.50 -22.25 5.43
N LYS A 164 -6.50 -22.43 4.55
CA LYS A 164 -6.46 -23.38 3.45
C LYS A 164 -5.44 -22.97 2.39
N ARG A 165 -5.44 -21.71 1.95
CA ARG A 165 -4.52 -21.22 0.92
C ARG A 165 -3.08 -21.12 1.39
N THR A 166 -2.86 -20.80 2.67
CA THR A 166 -1.51 -20.82 3.26
C THR A 166 -0.93 -22.21 3.25
N ARG A 167 -1.69 -23.22 3.68
CA ARG A 167 -1.25 -24.63 3.66
C ARG A 167 -1.03 -25.10 2.22
N PHE A 168 -1.97 -24.82 1.33
CA PHE A 168 -1.88 -25.25 -0.07
C PHE A 168 -0.65 -24.67 -0.77
N LEU A 169 -0.28 -23.42 -0.47
CA LEU A 169 0.89 -22.75 -1.03
C LEU A 169 2.19 -23.53 -0.79
N GLU A 170 2.32 -24.24 0.33
CA GLU A 170 3.54 -24.97 0.70
C GLU A 170 3.83 -26.15 -0.24
N PHE A 171 2.79 -26.78 -0.80
CA PHE A 171 2.94 -28.04 -1.54
C PHE A 171 2.34 -28.05 -2.95
N TRP A 172 1.53 -27.06 -3.35
CA TRP A 172 0.84 -27.10 -4.65
C TRP A 172 1.78 -27.28 -5.84
N ARG A 173 2.97 -26.66 -5.82
CA ARG A 173 3.99 -26.81 -6.89
C ARG A 173 4.46 -28.24 -7.04
N SER A 174 4.60 -28.96 -5.93
CA SER A 174 5.00 -30.38 -5.92
C SER A 174 3.86 -31.29 -6.35
N VAL A 175 2.62 -30.99 -5.95
CA VAL A 175 1.42 -31.76 -6.33
C VAL A 175 1.13 -31.64 -7.83
N MET A 176 1.33 -30.44 -8.39
CA MET A 176 1.12 -30.16 -9.81
C MET A 176 2.32 -30.53 -10.69
N ASP A 177 3.46 -30.88 -10.09
CA ASP A 177 4.73 -31.13 -10.78
C ASP A 177 5.08 -29.98 -11.75
N ILE A 178 5.20 -28.77 -11.21
CA ILE A 178 5.40 -27.53 -11.98
C ILE A 178 6.79 -27.52 -12.62
N ASP A 179 6.84 -27.42 -13.95
CA ASP A 179 8.08 -27.37 -14.69
C ASP A 179 8.78 -25.99 -14.62
N ALA A 180 9.95 -25.87 -15.26
CA ALA A 180 10.70 -24.61 -15.32
C ALA A 180 10.01 -23.47 -16.09
N ASN A 181 8.93 -23.78 -16.81
CA ASN A 181 8.09 -22.82 -17.54
C ASN A 181 6.82 -22.46 -16.78
N GLY A 182 6.54 -23.10 -15.63
CA GLY A 182 5.36 -22.84 -14.83
C GLY A 182 4.14 -23.66 -15.23
N LEU A 183 4.34 -24.69 -16.06
CA LEU A 183 3.28 -25.56 -16.58
C LEU A 183 3.18 -26.83 -15.73
N PRO A 184 1.95 -27.30 -15.44
CA PRO A 184 1.74 -28.49 -14.64
C PRO A 184 2.05 -29.75 -15.46
N GLN A 185 2.78 -30.71 -14.89
CA GLN A 185 3.09 -32.00 -15.52
C GLN A 185 2.33 -33.19 -14.88
N THR A 186 1.50 -32.91 -13.88
CA THR A 186 0.73 -33.93 -13.18
C THR A 186 -0.26 -34.65 -14.10
N LYS A 187 -0.41 -35.96 -13.87
CA LYS A 187 -1.45 -36.80 -14.51
C LYS A 187 -2.77 -36.78 -13.76
N LYS A 188 -2.79 -36.21 -12.55
CA LYS A 188 -3.98 -36.15 -11.70
C LYS A 188 -4.96 -35.12 -12.25
N ASN A 189 -6.22 -35.25 -11.83
CA ASN A 189 -7.22 -34.21 -12.10
C ASN A 189 -6.88 -32.96 -11.27
N ILE A 190 -6.44 -31.90 -11.95
CA ILE A 190 -5.97 -30.66 -11.32
C ILE A 190 -7.10 -30.02 -10.49
N PHE A 191 -8.31 -29.91 -11.04
CA PHE A 191 -9.43 -29.30 -10.33
C PHE A 191 -9.78 -30.05 -9.03
N SER A 192 -9.70 -31.39 -9.04
CA SER A 192 -9.97 -32.20 -7.84
C SER A 192 -8.97 -31.90 -6.72
N GLU A 193 -7.69 -31.69 -7.04
CA GLU A 193 -6.66 -31.35 -6.05
C GLU A 193 -6.87 -29.96 -5.47
N PHE A 194 -7.27 -28.98 -6.29
CA PHE A 194 -7.62 -27.63 -5.80
C PHE A 194 -8.87 -27.64 -4.93
N SER A 195 -9.89 -28.41 -5.32
CA SER A 195 -11.13 -28.58 -4.54
C SER A 195 -10.86 -29.25 -3.19
N LEU A 196 -10.00 -30.29 -3.16
CA LEU A 196 -9.55 -30.95 -1.94
C LEU A 196 -8.74 -30.01 -1.05
N ALA A 197 -7.94 -29.13 -1.63
CA ALA A 197 -7.25 -28.06 -0.92
C ALA A 197 -8.20 -26.96 -0.40
N GLY A 198 -9.46 -27.00 -0.81
CA GLY A 198 -10.55 -26.18 -0.29
C GLY A 198 -10.84 -24.92 -1.09
N LEU A 199 -10.57 -24.95 -2.40
CA LEU A 199 -11.14 -24.05 -3.38
C LEU A 199 -12.68 -24.25 -3.43
N ILE A 200 -13.42 -23.15 -3.35
CA ILE A 200 -14.89 -23.16 -3.44
C ILE A 200 -15.38 -22.04 -4.37
N ASP A 201 -16.61 -22.21 -4.86
CA ASP A 201 -17.38 -21.11 -5.47
C ASP A 201 -17.79 -20.13 -4.36
N ILE A 202 -17.49 -18.85 -4.52
CA ILE A 202 -17.84 -17.84 -3.51
C ILE A 202 -19.35 -17.74 -3.27
N SER A 203 -20.19 -18.04 -4.28
CA SER A 203 -21.65 -18.02 -4.15
C SER A 203 -22.20 -19.15 -3.27
N SER A 204 -21.37 -20.10 -2.86
CA SER A 204 -21.72 -21.10 -1.84
C SER A 204 -21.66 -20.55 -0.41
N ASP A 205 -21.01 -19.41 -0.19
CA ASP A 205 -21.03 -18.70 1.08
C ASP A 205 -22.40 -18.00 1.23
N PRO A 206 -23.14 -18.20 2.34
CA PRO A 206 -24.46 -17.60 2.55
C PRO A 206 -24.49 -16.08 2.39
N ASP A 207 -23.40 -15.38 2.70
CA ASP A 207 -23.32 -13.92 2.55
C ASP A 207 -23.39 -13.49 1.07
N PHE A 208 -23.13 -14.41 0.13
CA PHE A 208 -23.06 -14.15 -1.32
C PHE A 208 -24.02 -15.02 -2.13
N ASP A 209 -25.04 -15.60 -1.51
CA ASP A 209 -26.07 -16.34 -2.23
C ASP A 209 -26.72 -15.47 -3.32
N GLY A 210 -26.86 -16.05 -4.51
CA GLY A 210 -27.41 -15.37 -5.68
C GLY A 210 -26.62 -14.16 -6.21
N ILE A 211 -25.37 -13.92 -5.77
CA ILE A 211 -24.59 -12.72 -6.16
C ILE A 211 -24.49 -12.49 -7.68
N TYR A 212 -24.38 -13.55 -8.48
CA TYR A 212 -24.27 -13.46 -9.95
C TYR A 212 -25.61 -13.51 -10.68
N SER A 213 -26.74 -13.54 -9.96
CA SER A 213 -28.08 -13.49 -10.55
C SER A 213 -28.54 -12.05 -10.84
N GLN A 214 -27.87 -11.06 -10.23
CA GLN A 214 -28.15 -9.64 -10.42
C GLN A 214 -27.68 -9.19 -11.80
N SER A 215 -28.58 -8.58 -12.57
CA SER A 215 -28.21 -7.92 -13.82
C SER A 215 -27.82 -6.47 -13.56
N PHE A 216 -26.60 -6.12 -13.93
CA PHE A 216 -26.10 -4.75 -13.92
C PHE A 216 -26.19 -4.16 -15.33
N ASP A 217 -27.38 -4.19 -15.93
CA ASP A 217 -27.60 -3.67 -17.28
C ASP A 217 -27.51 -2.14 -17.27
N LEU A 218 -26.34 -1.62 -17.64
CA LEU A 218 -26.12 -0.18 -17.82
C LEU A 218 -26.49 0.31 -19.23
N ASP A 219 -26.55 -0.62 -20.18
CA ASP A 219 -26.88 -0.38 -21.58
C ASP A 219 -27.69 -1.58 -22.09
N PRO A 220 -28.99 -1.42 -22.39
CA PRO A 220 -29.85 -2.51 -22.84
C PRO A 220 -29.48 -3.06 -24.23
N THR A 221 -28.59 -2.39 -24.96
CA THR A 221 -28.08 -2.85 -26.26
C THR A 221 -26.77 -3.66 -26.15
N TYR A 222 -26.12 -3.61 -24.98
CA TYR A 222 -24.89 -4.33 -24.72
C TYR A 222 -25.18 -5.75 -24.20
N GLU A 223 -24.71 -6.76 -24.94
CA GLU A 223 -24.85 -8.16 -24.53
C GLU A 223 -23.49 -8.72 -24.07
N PRO A 224 -23.13 -8.61 -22.77
CA PRO A 224 -21.82 -9.02 -22.25
C PRO A 224 -21.54 -10.53 -22.42
N ASN A 225 -22.60 -11.31 -22.63
CA ASN A 225 -22.56 -12.76 -22.75
C ASN A 225 -22.34 -13.27 -24.19
N LYS A 226 -22.25 -12.38 -25.20
CA LYS A 226 -21.87 -12.77 -26.56
C LYS A 226 -20.48 -13.39 -26.58
N GLN A 227 -20.29 -14.46 -27.35
CA GLN A 227 -19.02 -15.18 -27.40
C GLN A 227 -17.86 -14.29 -27.90
N GLU A 228 -18.12 -13.38 -28.83
CA GLU A 228 -17.14 -12.41 -29.34
C GLU A 228 -16.63 -11.49 -28.24
N GLU A 229 -17.54 -10.93 -27.42
CA GLU A 229 -17.22 -10.10 -26.26
C GLU A 229 -16.39 -10.87 -25.22
N LYS A 230 -16.73 -12.14 -24.97
CA LYS A 230 -15.99 -13.00 -24.04
C LYS A 230 -14.57 -13.29 -24.55
N ASN A 231 -14.43 -13.63 -25.82
CA ASN A 231 -13.13 -13.89 -26.44
C ASN A 231 -12.25 -12.63 -26.42
N LEU A 232 -12.83 -11.46 -26.73
CA LEU A 232 -12.15 -10.19 -26.66
C LEU A 232 -11.66 -9.88 -25.24
N PHE A 233 -12.54 -10.04 -24.24
CA PHE A 233 -12.20 -9.83 -22.84
C PHE A 233 -11.06 -10.76 -22.36
N MET A 234 -11.16 -12.06 -22.68
CA MET A 234 -10.16 -13.06 -22.28
C MET A 234 -8.77 -12.80 -22.89
N ARG A 235 -8.70 -12.25 -24.10
CA ARG A 235 -7.42 -11.84 -24.72
C ARG A 235 -6.63 -10.85 -23.86
N TYR A 236 -7.33 -10.02 -23.08
CA TYR A 236 -6.73 -8.97 -22.25
C TYR A 236 -6.85 -9.24 -20.74
N ALA A 237 -7.33 -10.39 -20.29
CA ALA A 237 -7.60 -10.69 -18.87
C ALA A 237 -6.42 -10.35 -17.95
N ASN A 238 -5.21 -10.76 -18.33
CA ASN A 238 -3.97 -10.51 -17.58
C ASN A 238 -3.46 -9.05 -17.62
N LYS A 239 -4.17 -8.16 -18.32
CA LYS A 239 -3.83 -6.73 -18.48
C LYS A 239 -4.84 -5.82 -17.78
N MET A 240 -5.87 -6.38 -17.17
CA MET A 240 -6.90 -5.65 -16.46
C MET A 240 -6.78 -5.91 -14.96
N THR A 241 -7.10 -4.91 -14.15
CA THR A 241 -7.16 -5.06 -12.69
C THR A 241 -8.24 -4.18 -12.11
N ILE A 242 -8.93 -4.68 -11.08
CA ILE A 242 -9.75 -3.86 -10.19
C ILE A 242 -8.84 -3.38 -9.06
N LYS A 243 -8.94 -2.11 -8.67
CA LYS A 243 -8.09 -1.53 -7.63
C LYS A 243 -8.92 -0.68 -6.68
N MET A 244 -8.64 -0.78 -5.39
CA MET A 244 -9.24 0.07 -4.37
C MET A 244 -8.32 1.26 -4.07
N THR A 245 -8.89 2.46 -4.03
CA THR A 245 -8.21 3.66 -3.54
C THR A 245 -8.98 4.19 -2.33
N CYS A 246 -8.32 4.21 -1.18
CA CYS A 246 -8.86 4.77 0.06
C CYS A 246 -8.47 6.25 0.17
N SER A 247 -9.43 7.12 0.50
CA SER A 247 -9.21 8.56 0.57
C SER A 247 -9.94 9.18 1.78
N THR A 248 -9.35 10.26 2.31
CA THR A 248 -10.01 11.09 3.32
C THR A 248 -10.94 12.08 2.61
N VAL A 249 -12.23 12.08 2.95
CA VAL A 249 -13.27 12.91 2.31
C VAL A 249 -13.47 14.23 3.07
N GLN A 250 -13.24 14.22 4.38
CA GLN A 250 -13.31 15.41 5.21
C GLN A 250 -12.29 15.34 6.34
N VAL A 251 -11.72 16.49 6.68
CA VAL A 251 -10.87 16.63 7.87
C VAL A 251 -11.12 17.98 8.54
N GLN A 252 -11.41 17.94 9.84
CA GLN A 252 -11.62 19.10 10.68
C GLN A 252 -10.63 19.06 11.85
N GLN A 253 -10.21 20.23 12.33
CA GLN A 253 -9.34 20.34 13.50
C GLN A 253 -9.74 21.49 14.43
N TYR A 254 -9.86 21.19 15.71
CA TYR A 254 -9.95 22.14 16.81
C TYR A 254 -8.93 21.79 17.89
N LYS A 255 -7.99 22.69 18.17
CA LYS A 255 -6.82 22.39 19.02
C LYS A 255 -6.16 21.06 18.58
N ASN A 256 -6.18 20.07 19.45
CA ASN A 256 -5.62 18.73 19.27
C ASN A 256 -6.68 17.67 18.90
N LEU A 257 -7.93 18.06 18.70
CA LEU A 257 -9.02 17.19 18.29
C LEU A 257 -9.18 17.22 16.78
N PHE A 258 -9.35 16.04 16.20
CA PHE A 258 -9.57 15.82 14.78
C PHE A 258 -10.85 15.04 14.57
N VAL A 259 -11.68 15.53 13.65
CA VAL A 259 -12.84 14.80 13.12
C VAL A 259 -12.55 14.53 11.66
N TYR A 260 -12.74 13.29 11.22
CA TYR A 260 -12.51 12.93 9.84
C TYR A 260 -13.61 12.01 9.34
N ASP A 261 -13.78 12.04 8.02
CA ASP A 261 -14.53 11.05 7.28
C ASP A 261 -13.68 10.53 6.13
N ALA A 262 -13.81 9.24 5.83
CA ALA A 262 -13.01 8.55 4.84
C ALA A 262 -13.85 7.54 4.06
N SER A 263 -13.52 7.40 2.78
CA SER A 263 -14.20 6.51 1.85
C SER A 263 -13.20 5.70 1.04
N TYR A 264 -13.70 4.76 0.25
CA TYR A 264 -12.92 4.09 -0.77
C TYR A 264 -13.64 4.14 -2.10
N THR A 265 -12.87 4.02 -3.18
CA THR A 265 -13.40 3.92 -4.54
C THR A 265 -12.78 2.70 -5.21
N LEU A 266 -13.60 1.96 -5.96
CA LEU A 266 -13.09 0.91 -6.86
C LEU A 266 -12.87 1.50 -8.25
N SER A 267 -11.75 1.16 -8.86
CA SER A 267 -11.37 1.61 -10.20
C SER A 267 -10.98 0.43 -11.08
N ASN A 268 -11.26 0.58 -12.37
CA ASN A 268 -10.90 -0.38 -13.40
C ASN A 268 -9.64 0.14 -14.10
N VAL A 269 -8.57 -0.64 -14.07
CA VAL A 269 -7.29 -0.23 -14.65
C VAL A 269 -6.92 -1.21 -15.77
N ILE A 270 -6.76 -0.66 -16.98
CA ILE A 270 -6.22 -1.37 -18.14
C ILE A 270 -4.75 -0.99 -18.26
N ARG A 271 -3.85 -1.95 -17.99
CA ARG A 271 -2.38 -1.77 -18.04
C ARG A 271 -1.85 -1.83 -19.48
N LEU A 272 -2.59 -1.27 -20.42
CA LEU A 272 -2.20 -1.11 -21.82
C LEU A 272 -2.66 0.27 -22.30
N PRO A 273 -1.79 1.03 -22.98
CA PRO A 273 -2.20 2.28 -23.62
C PRO A 273 -3.32 2.04 -24.64
N GLU A 274 -4.28 2.96 -24.71
CA GLU A 274 -5.40 2.92 -25.66
C GLU A 274 -4.93 2.77 -27.11
N GLU A 275 -3.81 3.40 -27.46
CA GLU A 275 -3.19 3.32 -28.79
C GLU A 275 -2.72 1.91 -29.17
N ASN A 276 -2.41 1.04 -28.19
CA ASN A 276 -1.95 -0.33 -28.47
C ASN A 276 -3.10 -1.31 -28.68
N ILE A 277 -4.33 -0.96 -28.27
CA ILE A 277 -5.50 -1.84 -28.33
C ILE A 277 -6.62 -1.29 -29.23
N GLY A 278 -6.60 0.01 -29.53
CA GLY A 278 -7.64 0.72 -30.27
C GLY A 278 -8.75 1.24 -29.35
N SER A 279 -9.28 2.43 -29.66
CA SER A 279 -10.28 3.12 -28.84
C SER A 279 -11.58 2.32 -28.66
N VAL A 280 -12.06 1.67 -29.73
CA VAL A 280 -13.26 0.82 -29.69
C VAL A 280 -13.08 -0.35 -28.71
N THR A 281 -11.98 -1.09 -28.85
CA THR A 281 -11.63 -2.19 -27.94
C THR A 281 -11.52 -1.70 -26.50
N HIS A 282 -10.86 -0.57 -26.27
CA HIS A 282 -10.70 0.00 -24.94
C HIS A 282 -12.06 0.33 -24.31
N GLN A 283 -12.98 0.92 -25.07
CA GLN A 283 -14.33 1.24 -24.59
C GLN A 283 -15.14 -0.02 -24.27
N GLN A 284 -15.11 -1.05 -25.13
CA GLN A 284 -15.79 -2.33 -24.88
C GLN A 284 -15.28 -3.00 -23.59
N LEU A 285 -13.96 -3.06 -23.40
CA LEU A 285 -13.36 -3.60 -22.18
C LEU A 285 -13.78 -2.78 -20.95
N GLN A 286 -13.78 -1.45 -21.05
CA GLN A 286 -14.18 -0.57 -19.95
C GLN A 286 -15.66 -0.75 -19.58
N GLN A 287 -16.55 -0.91 -20.56
CA GLN A 287 -17.99 -1.14 -20.34
C GLN A 287 -18.20 -2.44 -19.55
N ARG A 288 -17.57 -3.54 -19.97
CA ARG A 288 -17.63 -4.82 -19.27
C ARG A 288 -17.04 -4.77 -17.87
N LEU A 289 -15.86 -4.15 -17.71
CA LEU A 289 -15.24 -3.98 -16.40
C LEU A 289 -16.10 -3.12 -15.46
N THR A 290 -16.84 -2.14 -15.98
CA THR A 290 -17.73 -1.30 -15.17
C THR A 290 -18.85 -2.12 -14.55
N ILE A 291 -19.42 -3.07 -15.30
CA ILE A 291 -20.40 -4.04 -14.81
C ILE A 291 -19.79 -4.89 -13.68
N HIS A 292 -18.64 -5.51 -13.93
CA HIS A 292 -17.97 -6.34 -12.93
C HIS A 292 -17.61 -5.56 -11.66
N ARG A 293 -17.16 -4.31 -11.80
CA ARG A 293 -16.83 -3.43 -10.69
C ARG A 293 -18.03 -3.14 -9.81
N LYS A 294 -19.19 -2.81 -10.39
CA LYS A 294 -20.43 -2.54 -9.63
C LYS A 294 -20.86 -3.75 -8.82
N LEU A 295 -20.77 -4.94 -9.41
CA LEU A 295 -21.04 -6.19 -8.69
C LEU A 295 -20.14 -6.31 -7.46
N VAL A 296 -18.84 -6.06 -7.59
CA VAL A 296 -17.93 -6.12 -6.45
C VAL A 296 -18.27 -5.04 -5.42
N GLU A 297 -18.51 -3.80 -5.85
CA GLU A 297 -18.81 -2.65 -5.00
C GLU A 297 -20.04 -2.87 -4.11
N GLU A 298 -21.13 -3.40 -4.68
CA GLU A 298 -22.38 -3.64 -3.93
C GLU A 298 -22.31 -4.84 -2.96
N ASN A 299 -21.34 -5.73 -3.15
CA ASN A 299 -21.25 -6.98 -2.41
C ASN A 299 -20.06 -7.05 -1.45
N LEU A 300 -19.02 -6.21 -1.62
CA LEU A 300 -17.77 -6.29 -0.85
C LEU A 300 -17.99 -6.23 0.66
N GLU A 301 -18.94 -5.40 1.10
CA GLU A 301 -19.26 -5.17 2.50
C GLU A 301 -20.32 -6.14 3.05
N LYS A 302 -20.74 -7.19 2.34
CA LYS A 302 -21.71 -8.16 2.91
C LYS A 302 -21.11 -9.00 4.04
N LYS A 303 -19.83 -9.32 3.96
CA LYS A 303 -19.11 -10.11 4.98
C LYS A 303 -18.62 -9.24 6.13
N ALA A 304 -19.04 -9.55 7.36
CA ALA A 304 -18.74 -8.74 8.55
C ALA A 304 -17.24 -8.51 8.81
N GLU A 305 -16.41 -9.54 8.61
CA GLU A 305 -14.95 -9.43 8.75
C GLU A 305 -14.37 -8.39 7.76
N ILE A 306 -14.89 -8.37 6.53
CA ILE A 306 -14.42 -7.45 5.48
C ILE A 306 -14.89 -6.03 5.77
N ARG A 307 -16.13 -5.83 6.24
CA ARG A 307 -16.60 -4.53 6.74
C ARG A 307 -15.68 -3.97 7.83
N LYS A 308 -15.33 -4.81 8.81
CA LYS A 308 -14.40 -4.42 9.89
C LYS A 308 -13.03 -4.03 9.34
N ASN A 309 -12.48 -4.79 8.40
CA ASN A 309 -11.21 -4.47 7.75
C ASN A 309 -11.30 -3.17 6.93
N ILE A 310 -12.43 -2.90 6.27
CA ILE A 310 -12.66 -1.64 5.54
C ILE A 310 -12.75 -0.45 6.50
N ALA A 311 -13.39 -0.59 7.67
CA ALA A 311 -13.38 0.45 8.70
C ALA A 311 -11.95 0.77 9.16
N TYR A 312 -11.08 -0.23 9.31
CA TYR A 312 -9.66 0.00 9.58
C TYR A 312 -8.92 0.61 8.39
N LEU A 313 -9.24 0.27 7.14
CA LEU A 313 -8.67 0.95 5.96
C LEU A 313 -9.03 2.45 5.93
N LYS A 314 -10.27 2.81 6.30
CA LYS A 314 -10.71 4.21 6.45
C LYS A 314 -9.90 4.93 7.54
N LEU A 315 -9.62 4.27 8.67
CA LEU A 315 -8.72 4.81 9.70
C LEU A 315 -7.29 4.98 9.16
N ILE A 316 -6.75 3.97 8.45
CA ILE A 316 -5.40 4.03 7.86
C ILE A 316 -5.30 5.18 6.84
N SER A 317 -6.34 5.42 6.02
CA SER A 317 -6.34 6.53 5.05
C SER A 317 -6.25 7.91 5.69
N PHE A 318 -6.75 8.07 6.92
CA PHE A 318 -6.56 9.30 7.69
C PHE A 318 -5.19 9.31 8.40
N LEU A 319 -4.81 8.20 9.04
CA LEU A 319 -3.58 8.11 9.83
C LEU A 319 -2.31 8.32 9.00
N VAL A 320 -2.27 7.87 7.74
CA VAL A 320 -1.09 8.04 6.87
C VAL A 320 -0.75 9.53 6.66
N PRO A 321 -1.63 10.37 6.09
CA PRO A 321 -1.35 11.81 5.95
C PRO A 321 -1.23 12.52 7.30
N PHE A 322 -1.96 12.09 8.32
CA PHE A 322 -1.84 12.65 9.67
C PHE A 322 -0.43 12.44 10.26
N LEU A 323 0.10 11.22 10.23
CA LEU A 323 1.45 10.87 10.72
C LEU A 323 2.54 11.57 9.90
N LEU A 324 2.35 11.73 8.59
CA LEU A 324 3.25 12.53 7.75
C LEU A 324 3.27 14.00 8.18
N GLY A 325 2.11 14.57 8.51
CA GLY A 325 1.98 15.91 9.09
C GLY A 325 2.68 16.02 10.45
N LEU A 326 2.49 15.04 11.35
CA LEU A 326 3.15 14.98 12.66
C LEU A 326 4.67 14.90 12.54
N LYS A 327 5.19 14.05 11.63
CA LYS A 327 6.63 13.91 11.38
C LYS A 327 7.26 15.26 11.02
N LYS A 328 6.58 16.08 10.22
CA LYS A 328 7.04 17.45 9.88
C LYS A 328 7.00 18.42 11.06
N LYS A 329 6.06 18.22 11.98
CA LYS A 329 5.98 18.96 13.25
C LYS A 329 6.92 18.42 14.31
N MET A 330 7.79 17.45 13.97
CA MET A 330 8.73 16.80 14.89
C MET A 330 7.99 16.17 16.08
N LYS A 331 6.83 15.55 15.80
CA LYS A 331 6.03 14.78 16.77
C LYS A 331 5.91 13.33 16.33
N VAL A 332 5.80 12.42 17.29
CA VAL A 332 5.58 10.98 17.06
C VAL A 332 4.69 10.41 18.18
N PRO A 333 3.83 9.41 17.89
CA PRO A 333 3.12 8.68 18.94
C PRO A 333 4.06 8.01 19.94
N ASP A 334 3.78 8.19 21.23
CA ASP A 334 4.53 7.58 22.32
C ASP A 334 4.15 6.10 22.45
N PHE A 335 5.09 5.22 22.12
CA PHE A 335 4.92 3.78 22.14
C PHE A 335 4.74 3.18 23.54
N SER A 336 5.17 3.87 24.59
CA SER A 336 4.96 3.45 25.99
C SER A 336 3.51 3.64 26.45
N ARG A 337 2.74 4.44 25.69
CA ARG A 337 1.35 4.78 25.95
C ARG A 337 0.36 4.02 25.06
N LEU A 338 0.86 3.01 24.35
CA LEU A 338 0.07 2.10 23.53
C LEU A 338 0.02 0.73 24.20
N LEU A 339 -1.06 0.00 23.93
CA LEU A 339 -1.19 -1.40 24.36
C LEU A 339 -0.06 -2.27 23.81
N GLN A 340 0.19 -3.40 24.48
CA GLN A 340 1.17 -4.39 24.07
C GLN A 340 0.90 -4.87 22.64
N PRO A 341 1.93 -4.90 21.76
CA PRO A 341 1.76 -5.33 20.38
C PRO A 341 1.28 -6.77 20.30
N PHE A 342 0.74 -7.14 19.14
CA PHE A 342 0.51 -8.55 18.83
C PHE A 342 1.84 -9.30 18.71
N SER A 343 1.81 -10.60 19.04
CA SER A 343 2.92 -11.50 18.77
C SER A 343 3.11 -11.67 17.26
N ASP A 344 4.36 -11.85 16.81
CA ASP A 344 4.71 -11.98 15.39
C ASP A 344 3.88 -13.05 14.66
N ASP A 345 3.59 -14.18 15.31
CA ASP A 345 2.77 -15.24 14.72
C ASP A 345 1.33 -14.82 14.39
N LYS A 346 0.76 -13.85 15.12
CA LYS A 346 -0.61 -13.35 14.87
C LYS A 346 -0.67 -12.39 13.69
N VAL A 347 0.43 -11.73 13.36
CA VAL A 347 0.48 -10.69 12.32
C VAL A 347 1.12 -11.16 11.01
N LYS A 348 1.46 -12.45 10.88
CA LYS A 348 2.02 -13.02 9.65
C LYS A 348 1.20 -12.68 8.40
N THR A 349 1.89 -12.22 7.35
CA THR A 349 1.30 -11.87 6.06
C THR A 349 1.73 -12.84 4.97
N GLU A 350 0.85 -13.03 3.98
CA GLU A 350 1.09 -13.92 2.85
C GLU A 350 1.96 -13.21 1.82
N ARG A 351 3.12 -13.79 1.49
CA ARG A 351 4.03 -13.23 0.45
C ARG A 351 3.58 -13.58 -0.96
N GLU A 352 2.78 -14.62 -1.08
CA GLU A 352 2.34 -15.22 -2.32
C GLU A 352 1.00 -15.92 -2.09
N PHE A 353 0.15 -15.96 -3.12
CA PHE A 353 -1.05 -16.79 -3.15
C PHE A 353 -0.87 -17.91 -4.18
N PRO A 354 -1.40 -19.12 -3.90
CA PRO A 354 -1.53 -20.13 -4.94
C PRO A 354 -2.43 -19.59 -6.06
N PRO A 355 -2.28 -20.09 -7.31
CA PRO A 355 -3.23 -19.74 -8.36
C PRO A 355 -4.65 -20.18 -7.99
N LEU A 356 -5.65 -19.63 -8.66
CA LEU A 356 -7.04 -20.09 -8.55
C LEU A 356 -7.51 -20.71 -9.87
N MET A 357 -8.63 -21.41 -9.81
CA MET A 357 -9.28 -22.05 -10.94
C MET A 357 -10.79 -21.87 -10.83
N GLN A 358 -11.48 -21.93 -11.97
CA GLN A 358 -12.93 -21.99 -12.00
C GLN A 358 -13.37 -23.43 -12.22
N GLY A 359 -14.29 -23.90 -11.38
CA GLY A 359 -15.01 -25.15 -11.63
C GLY A 359 -16.04 -24.98 -12.73
N GLN A 360 -16.40 -26.08 -13.41
CA GLN A 360 -17.45 -26.06 -14.44
C GLN A 360 -18.80 -25.59 -13.88
N ASP A 361 -19.07 -25.91 -12.61
CA ASP A 361 -20.33 -25.59 -11.93
C ASP A 361 -20.31 -24.22 -11.24
N PHE A 362 -19.21 -23.47 -11.33
CA PHE A 362 -19.10 -22.18 -10.66
C PHE A 362 -20.04 -21.16 -11.32
N LYS A 363 -20.75 -20.39 -10.50
CA LYS A 363 -21.79 -19.44 -10.96
C LYS A 363 -21.21 -18.21 -11.64
N CYS A 364 -19.99 -17.80 -11.30
CA CYS A 364 -19.34 -16.65 -11.93
C CYS A 364 -18.90 -16.96 -13.36
N GLN A 365 -19.34 -16.15 -14.31
CA GLN A 365 -19.03 -16.31 -15.75
C GLN A 365 -18.23 -15.11 -16.31
N HIS A 366 -17.64 -14.29 -15.43
CA HIS A 366 -16.87 -13.11 -15.83
C HIS A 366 -15.67 -13.47 -16.72
N PHE A 367 -14.99 -14.56 -16.36
CA PHE A 367 -13.84 -15.13 -17.05
C PHE A 367 -14.19 -16.52 -17.59
N GLN A 368 -13.58 -16.90 -18.72
CA GLN A 368 -13.75 -18.21 -19.34
C GLN A 368 -12.39 -18.85 -19.53
N TYR A 369 -11.95 -19.61 -18.52
CA TYR A 369 -10.73 -20.38 -18.59
C TYR A 369 -10.97 -21.75 -19.24
N THR A 370 -9.95 -22.26 -19.92
CA THR A 370 -10.01 -23.61 -20.47
C THR A 370 -9.94 -24.66 -19.33
N SER A 371 -10.37 -25.89 -19.61
CA SER A 371 -10.29 -26.97 -18.61
C SER A 371 -8.84 -27.15 -18.16
N ASN A 372 -8.63 -27.21 -16.84
CA ASN A 372 -7.31 -27.29 -16.20
C ASN A 372 -6.42 -26.03 -16.30
N GLU A 373 -6.94 -24.91 -16.77
CA GLU A 373 -6.23 -23.64 -16.75
C GLU A 373 -6.45 -22.92 -15.42
N TYR A 374 -5.34 -22.55 -14.77
CA TYR A 374 -5.33 -21.78 -13.55
C TYR A 374 -4.83 -20.35 -13.81
N PHE A 375 -5.27 -19.41 -12.99
CA PHE A 375 -5.03 -17.99 -13.17
C PHE A 375 -4.51 -17.35 -11.88
N HIS A 376 -3.83 -16.21 -12.06
CA HIS A 376 -3.37 -15.38 -10.96
C HIS A 376 -4.40 -14.30 -10.63
N LEU A 377 -4.27 -13.69 -9.46
CA LEU A 377 -5.14 -12.62 -8.99
C LEU A 377 -4.56 -11.26 -9.39
N HIS A 378 -5.37 -10.40 -10.04
CA HIS A 378 -4.96 -9.06 -10.47
C HIS A 378 -5.55 -7.99 -9.55
N GLY A 379 -4.73 -7.40 -8.67
CA GLY A 379 -5.22 -6.60 -7.55
C GLY A 379 -4.32 -5.48 -7.07
N GLY A 380 -4.89 -4.68 -6.17
CA GLY A 380 -4.17 -3.63 -5.48
C GLY A 380 -5.07 -2.73 -4.64
N ILE A 381 -4.48 -2.23 -3.55
CA ILE A 381 -5.04 -1.20 -2.68
C ILE A 381 -4.00 -0.10 -2.51
N GLU A 382 -4.46 1.14 -2.60
CA GLU A 382 -3.64 2.33 -2.39
C GLU A 382 -4.37 3.37 -1.55
N PHE A 383 -3.60 4.32 -1.04
CA PHE A 383 -4.08 5.41 -0.21
C PHE A 383 -3.77 6.74 -0.87
N ASP A 384 -4.79 7.59 -0.96
CA ASP A 384 -4.59 8.98 -1.32
C ASP A 384 -3.88 9.71 -0.18
N LEU A 385 -2.79 10.39 -0.53
CA LEU A 385 -2.00 11.17 0.41
C LEU A 385 -2.42 12.64 0.42
N GLY A 386 -3.08 13.10 -0.65
CA GLY A 386 -3.77 14.37 -0.67
C GLY A 386 -5.02 14.27 0.19
N THR A 387 -5.28 15.30 0.99
CA THR A 387 -6.56 15.42 1.68
C THR A 387 -7.25 16.71 1.28
N PRO A 388 -8.56 16.81 1.50
CA PRO A 388 -9.28 18.06 1.46
C PRO A 388 -8.65 19.12 2.38
N PRO A 389 -8.92 20.41 2.12
CA PRO A 389 -8.50 21.49 3.01
C PRO A 389 -9.03 21.29 4.43
N LEU A 390 -8.21 21.66 5.40
CA LEU A 390 -8.52 21.54 6.82
C LEU A 390 -9.62 22.51 7.24
N GLN A 391 -10.72 21.97 7.74
CA GLN A 391 -11.90 22.73 8.18
C GLN A 391 -11.91 22.97 9.70
N SER A 392 -12.76 23.89 10.17
CA SER A 392 -13.06 24.04 11.59
C SER A 392 -14.10 23.01 12.02
N VAL A 393 -13.97 22.54 13.25
CA VAL A 393 -14.98 21.69 13.89
C VAL A 393 -16.22 22.54 14.27
N SER A 394 -17.40 21.92 14.38
CA SER A 394 -18.63 22.57 14.85
C SER A 394 -18.50 23.07 16.30
N GLU A 395 -19.35 24.02 16.71
CA GLU A 395 -19.31 24.58 18.08
C GLU A 395 -19.69 23.55 19.14
N GLU A 396 -20.63 22.65 18.84
CA GLU A 396 -21.08 21.60 19.77
C GLU A 396 -19.94 20.68 20.20
N ILE A 397 -19.09 20.28 19.25
CA ILE A 397 -17.92 19.43 19.53
C ILE A 397 -16.85 20.21 20.31
N LYS A 398 -16.73 21.53 20.09
CA LYS A 398 -15.80 22.37 20.85
C LYS A 398 -16.21 22.46 22.31
N GLU A 399 -17.51 22.55 22.60
CA GLU A 399 -18.04 22.62 23.96
C GLU A 399 -17.73 21.36 24.77
N VAL A 400 -17.79 20.18 24.14
CA VAL A 400 -17.51 18.89 24.80
C VAL A 400 -16.06 18.42 24.71
N TYR A 401 -15.15 19.25 24.19
CA TYR A 401 -13.75 18.88 23.95
C TYR A 401 -13.01 18.48 25.24
N GLU A 402 -13.11 19.28 26.31
CA GLU A 402 -12.38 19.00 27.56
C GLU A 402 -12.93 17.72 28.23
N ASP A 403 -14.26 17.52 28.22
CA ASP A 403 -14.90 16.29 28.68
C ASP A 403 -14.41 15.05 27.92
N MET A 404 -14.30 15.15 26.59
CA MET A 404 -13.78 14.06 25.75
C MET A 404 -12.31 13.76 26.06
N LEU A 405 -11.51 14.80 26.30
CA LEU A 405 -10.10 14.67 26.63
C LEU A 405 -9.90 13.96 27.97
N ASP A 406 -10.62 14.38 29.00
CA ASP A 406 -10.54 13.78 30.33
C ASP A 406 -11.00 12.32 30.32
N MET A 407 -12.11 12.04 29.64
CA MET A 407 -12.66 10.70 29.51
C MET A 407 -11.70 9.76 28.76
N ALA A 408 -11.16 10.20 27.62
CA ALA A 408 -10.26 9.36 26.82
C ALA A 408 -8.90 9.15 27.53
N THR A 409 -8.38 10.18 28.21
CA THR A 409 -7.14 10.07 29.01
C THR A 409 -7.32 9.13 30.19
N LYS A 410 -8.43 9.23 30.91
CA LYS A 410 -8.76 8.32 32.01
C LYS A 410 -8.88 6.88 31.52
N HIS A 411 -9.63 6.66 30.45
CA HIS A 411 -9.78 5.34 29.85
C HIS A 411 -8.44 4.72 29.46
N MET A 412 -7.53 5.51 28.86
CA MET A 412 -6.19 5.04 28.51
C MET A 412 -5.34 4.69 29.73
N ASN A 413 -5.40 5.48 30.80
CA ASN A 413 -4.68 5.16 32.04
C ASN A 413 -5.22 3.87 32.68
N ASP A 414 -6.54 3.70 32.73
CA ASP A 414 -7.18 2.49 33.25
C ASP A 414 -6.78 1.24 32.44
N LEU A 415 -6.61 1.37 31.11
CA LEU A 415 -6.20 0.27 30.24
C LEU A 415 -4.71 -0.10 30.36
N LEU A 416 -3.86 0.86 30.71
CA LEU A 416 -2.41 0.68 30.83
C LEU A 416 -2.00 0.23 32.25
N ASP A 417 -2.93 0.22 33.20
CA ASP A 417 -2.68 -0.22 34.57
C ASP A 417 -2.39 -1.72 34.64
N LEU A 418 -1.30 -2.09 35.33
CA LEU A 418 -0.71 -3.43 35.36
C LEU A 418 -1.62 -4.48 36.03
N ASP A 419 -2.59 -4.02 36.83
CA ASP A 419 -3.57 -4.87 37.53
C ASP A 419 -4.77 -5.26 36.65
N THR A 420 -4.83 -4.81 35.39
CA THR A 420 -5.91 -5.21 34.48
C THR A 420 -5.72 -6.64 33.97
N THR A 421 -6.69 -7.51 34.29
CA THR A 421 -6.81 -8.85 33.69
C THR A 421 -6.85 -8.77 32.17
N TYR A 422 -6.12 -9.66 31.50
CA TYR A 422 -6.14 -9.81 30.04
C TYR A 422 -7.58 -9.82 29.50
N ARG A 423 -7.87 -8.93 28.55
CA ARG A 423 -9.18 -8.86 27.88
C ARG A 423 -9.03 -9.39 26.46
N GLU A 424 -10.04 -10.09 25.98
CA GLU A 424 -10.10 -10.52 24.57
C GLU A 424 -10.39 -9.32 23.65
N HIS A 425 -11.22 -8.38 24.12
CA HIS A 425 -11.63 -7.17 23.41
C HIS A 425 -11.37 -5.91 24.25
N TYR A 426 -10.91 -4.86 23.60
CA TYR A 426 -10.61 -3.55 24.16
C TYR A 426 -11.50 -2.49 23.50
N PRO A 427 -12.73 -2.28 23.99
CA PRO A 427 -13.65 -1.33 23.37
C PRO A 427 -13.12 0.09 23.49
N LEU A 428 -13.27 0.88 22.42
CA LEU A 428 -13.01 2.32 22.46
C LEU A 428 -14.10 3.05 23.24
N PRO A 429 -13.77 4.15 23.93
CA PRO A 429 -14.77 4.96 24.58
C PRO A 429 -15.61 5.70 23.54
N VAL A 430 -16.90 5.85 23.83
CA VAL A 430 -17.90 6.41 22.91
C VAL A 430 -18.52 7.66 23.52
N LYS A 431 -18.71 8.71 22.71
CA LYS A 431 -19.32 9.98 23.15
C LYS A 431 -20.22 10.56 22.06
N ASN A 432 -21.31 11.19 22.48
CA ASN A 432 -22.20 11.95 21.61
C ASN A 432 -21.63 13.35 21.41
N ALA A 433 -21.50 13.78 20.15
CA ALA A 433 -20.89 15.06 19.78
C ALA A 433 -21.88 16.24 19.82
N SER A 434 -23.18 15.97 19.71
CA SER A 434 -24.20 17.01 19.51
C SER A 434 -25.59 16.54 19.96
N GLN A 435 -26.25 17.34 20.80
CA GLN A 435 -27.71 17.33 20.89
C GLN A 435 -28.20 18.50 20.03
N PRO A 436 -29.09 18.32 19.02
CA PRO A 436 -30.00 17.18 18.80
C PRO A 436 -29.64 16.24 17.63
N SER A 437 -28.51 16.37 16.92
CA SER A 437 -28.24 15.53 15.72
C SER A 437 -27.86 14.07 16.03
N GLY A 438 -27.52 13.73 17.29
CA GLY A 438 -27.38 12.35 17.73
C GLY A 438 -26.16 11.61 17.17
N GLU A 439 -25.20 12.31 16.57
CA GLU A 439 -23.98 11.68 16.05
C GLU A 439 -23.08 11.19 17.18
N ILE A 440 -22.71 9.92 17.09
CA ILE A 440 -21.96 9.20 18.09
C ILE A 440 -20.56 8.91 17.52
N TYR A 441 -19.53 9.18 18.32
CA TYR A 441 -18.14 9.02 17.91
C TYR A 441 -17.38 8.08 18.86
N ASN A 442 -16.58 7.19 18.28
CA ASN A 442 -15.48 6.54 18.99
C ASN A 442 -14.37 7.57 19.20
N VAL A 443 -13.86 7.67 20.43
CA VAL A 443 -12.81 8.63 20.80
C VAL A 443 -11.49 7.88 20.96
N ILE A 444 -10.55 8.10 20.04
CA ILE A 444 -9.20 7.52 20.10
C ILE A 444 -8.25 8.58 20.65
N ALA A 445 -7.62 8.30 21.79
CA ALA A 445 -6.56 9.13 22.34
C ALA A 445 -5.18 8.62 21.91
N ILE A 446 -4.34 9.53 21.40
CA ILE A 446 -2.95 9.26 21.02
C ILE A 446 -2.06 10.24 21.77
N GLN A 447 -1.24 9.74 22.68
CA GLN A 447 -0.23 10.55 23.33
C GLN A 447 1.00 10.69 22.42
N LEU A 448 1.50 11.92 22.29
CA LEU A 448 2.64 12.26 21.44
C LEU A 448 3.87 12.64 22.28
N GLU A 449 5.05 12.33 21.73
CA GLU A 449 6.36 12.79 22.18
C GLU A 449 7.08 13.55 21.05
N ASP A 450 8.22 14.17 21.37
CA ASP A 450 9.04 14.88 20.39
C ASP A 450 9.90 13.91 19.57
N PHE A 451 9.93 14.13 18.26
CA PHE A 451 10.70 13.35 17.30
C PHE A 451 11.95 14.12 16.84
N TYR A 452 13.13 13.77 17.37
CA TYR A 452 14.40 14.36 16.97
C TYR A 452 15.26 13.39 16.13
N GLN A 453 15.62 13.79 14.90
CA GLN A 453 16.38 12.94 13.98
C GLN A 453 17.90 12.93 14.25
N THR A 454 18.46 13.99 14.84
CA THR A 454 19.91 14.24 14.80
C THR A 454 20.68 14.00 16.10
N MET A 455 20.01 13.81 17.25
CA MET A 455 20.69 13.92 18.56
C MET A 455 20.53 12.73 19.52
N GLN A 456 19.65 11.76 19.27
CA GLN A 456 19.42 10.66 20.22
C GLN A 456 19.50 9.27 19.57
N LYS A 457 20.70 8.67 19.60
CA LYS A 457 20.88 7.23 19.34
C LYS A 457 20.12 6.34 20.35
N LYS A 458 19.62 6.92 21.43
CA LYS A 458 18.97 6.24 22.56
C LYS A 458 17.53 5.77 22.28
N GLN A 459 16.87 6.26 21.22
CA GLN A 459 15.48 5.94 20.91
C GLN A 459 15.36 4.82 19.85
N TRP A 460 14.16 4.21 19.77
CA TRP A 460 13.90 3.03 18.92
C TRP A 460 14.18 3.25 17.43
N TRP A 461 13.93 4.45 16.91
CA TRP A 461 14.27 4.78 15.52
C TRP A 461 15.77 4.94 15.29
N GLY A 462 16.53 5.40 16.28
CA GLY A 462 17.98 5.55 16.22
C GLY A 462 18.67 4.19 16.05
N ALA A 463 18.23 3.19 16.82
CA ALA A 463 18.69 1.81 16.71
C ALA A 463 18.39 1.21 15.32
N VAL A 464 17.15 1.37 14.84
CA VAL A 464 16.73 0.90 13.50
C VAL A 464 17.57 1.55 12.39
N ASN A 465 17.74 2.88 12.42
CA ASN A 465 18.55 3.61 11.45
C ASN A 465 20.03 3.18 11.49
N GLY A 466 20.57 2.91 12.68
CA GLY A 466 21.92 2.36 12.86
C GLY A 466 22.09 1.01 12.16
N ILE A 467 21.13 0.10 12.31
CA ILE A 467 21.12 -1.20 11.63
C ILE A 467 21.04 -1.01 10.10
N ILE A 468 20.12 -0.16 9.61
CA ILE A 468 19.96 0.13 8.17
C ILE A 468 21.28 0.65 7.58
N SER A 469 21.95 1.59 8.25
CA SER A 469 23.22 2.17 7.79
C SER A 469 24.32 1.11 7.67
N THR A 470 24.29 0.09 8.54
CA THR A 470 25.26 -1.01 8.56
C THR A 470 24.95 -2.08 7.51
N LEU A 471 23.67 -2.43 7.33
CA LEU A 471 23.24 -3.49 6.40
C LEU A 471 23.27 -3.03 4.95
N ARG A 472 22.96 -1.75 4.67
CA ARG A 472 22.88 -1.20 3.32
C ARG A 472 24.10 -1.51 2.45
N PRO A 473 25.35 -1.11 2.81
CA PRO A 473 26.52 -1.38 1.98
C PRO A 473 26.87 -2.88 1.90
N LYS A 474 26.39 -3.70 2.84
CA LYS A 474 26.63 -5.16 2.86
C LYS A 474 25.67 -5.95 1.97
N ARG A 475 24.51 -5.37 1.64
CA ARG A 475 23.41 -6.09 0.97
C ARG A 475 23.06 -5.53 -0.42
N LEU A 476 23.40 -4.27 -0.69
CA LEU A 476 23.13 -3.59 -1.96
C LEU A 476 24.42 -2.96 -2.53
N PRO A 477 24.65 -2.99 -3.85
CA PRO A 477 23.82 -3.64 -4.89
C PRO A 477 23.89 -5.18 -4.81
N LEU A 478 23.00 -5.87 -5.54
CA LEU A 478 22.97 -7.33 -5.60
C LEU A 478 24.20 -7.87 -6.36
N THR A 479 24.68 -9.04 -5.95
CA THR A 479 25.63 -9.82 -6.76
C THR A 479 24.89 -10.50 -7.92
N ASP A 480 25.60 -10.86 -8.99
CA ASP A 480 24.98 -11.46 -10.18
C ASP A 480 24.25 -12.78 -9.89
N ILE A 481 24.75 -13.56 -8.93
CA ILE A 481 24.09 -14.79 -8.47
C ILE A 481 22.73 -14.48 -7.86
N HIS A 482 22.69 -13.59 -6.86
CA HIS A 482 21.44 -13.23 -6.19
C HIS A 482 20.45 -12.55 -7.15
N LEU A 483 20.95 -11.71 -8.05
CA LEU A 483 20.16 -11.06 -9.10
C LEU A 483 19.47 -12.11 -9.97
N HIS A 484 20.21 -13.12 -10.45
CA HIS A 484 19.65 -14.16 -11.31
C HIS A 484 18.66 -15.06 -10.57
N GLU A 485 18.94 -15.43 -9.31
CA GLU A 485 18.04 -16.24 -8.48
C GLU A 485 16.69 -15.54 -8.25
N GLN A 486 16.70 -14.25 -7.90
CA GLN A 486 15.48 -13.49 -7.69
C GLN A 486 14.68 -13.32 -8.98
N LEU A 487 15.35 -13.06 -10.11
CA LEU A 487 14.70 -13.01 -11.42
C LEU A 487 14.07 -14.34 -11.80
N LYS A 488 14.76 -15.46 -11.54
CA LYS A 488 14.24 -16.82 -11.80
C LYS A 488 12.99 -17.10 -10.96
N LYS A 489 12.99 -16.74 -9.67
CA LYS A 489 11.84 -16.91 -8.77
C LYS A 489 10.60 -16.19 -9.28
N ARG A 490 10.74 -14.99 -9.86
CA ARG A 490 9.60 -14.16 -10.32
C ARG A 490 9.18 -14.45 -11.76
N PHE A 491 10.15 -14.65 -12.65
CA PHE A 491 9.91 -14.69 -14.10
C PHE A 491 10.13 -16.06 -14.74
N GLY A 492 10.59 -17.06 -13.98
CA GLY A 492 10.96 -18.37 -14.52
C GLY A 492 12.26 -18.32 -15.31
N TYR A 493 12.75 -19.48 -15.75
CA TYR A 493 14.10 -19.60 -16.31
C TYR A 493 14.29 -18.82 -17.62
N LYS A 494 13.38 -18.98 -18.58
CA LYS A 494 13.49 -18.38 -19.92
C LYS A 494 13.49 -16.85 -19.88
N LYS A 495 12.56 -16.23 -19.13
CA LYS A 495 12.49 -14.77 -19.04
C LYS A 495 13.60 -14.20 -18.16
N ALA A 496 14.03 -14.90 -17.10
CA ALA A 496 15.21 -14.50 -16.33
C ALA A 496 16.50 -14.48 -17.16
N LEU A 497 16.67 -15.40 -18.13
CA LEU A 497 17.80 -15.34 -19.07
C LEU A 497 17.75 -14.10 -19.97
N LYS A 498 16.56 -13.69 -20.43
CA LYS A 498 16.39 -12.44 -21.20
C LYS A 498 16.76 -11.21 -20.38
N CYS A 499 16.54 -11.22 -19.06
CA CYS A 499 16.94 -10.15 -18.15
C CYS A 499 18.47 -9.99 -17.98
N LYS A 500 19.29 -10.87 -18.57
CA LYS A 500 20.73 -10.61 -18.73
C LYS A 500 21.01 -9.41 -19.65
N ASN A 501 20.12 -9.15 -20.61
CA ASN A 501 20.10 -7.89 -21.32
C ASN A 501 19.59 -6.80 -20.35
N ILE A 502 20.44 -5.82 -20.06
CA ILE A 502 20.18 -4.79 -19.04
C ILE A 502 18.92 -3.98 -19.37
N SER A 503 18.69 -3.59 -20.62
CA SER A 503 17.51 -2.81 -21.02
C SER A 503 16.22 -3.60 -20.79
N PHE A 504 16.21 -4.89 -21.14
CA PHE A 504 15.08 -5.77 -20.86
C PHE A 504 14.90 -5.99 -19.36
N GLY A 505 16.00 -6.20 -18.62
CA GLY A 505 15.99 -6.37 -17.17
C GLY A 505 15.46 -5.14 -16.43
N LEU A 506 15.86 -3.93 -16.82
CA LEU A 506 15.37 -2.67 -16.30
C LEU A 506 13.87 -2.51 -16.52
N LYS A 507 13.39 -2.73 -17.76
CA LYS A 507 11.97 -2.69 -18.09
C LYS A 507 11.16 -3.68 -17.26
N ALA A 508 11.61 -4.95 -17.21
CA ALA A 508 10.92 -5.99 -16.44
C ALA A 508 10.89 -5.70 -14.93
N ALA A 509 11.98 -5.16 -14.37
CA ALA A 509 12.02 -4.74 -12.98
C ALA A 509 11.13 -3.52 -12.71
N ALA A 510 11.05 -2.57 -13.65
CA ALA A 510 10.20 -1.38 -13.57
C ALA A 510 8.71 -1.73 -13.67
N GLU A 511 8.28 -2.61 -14.58
CA GLU A 511 6.88 -3.06 -14.67
C GLU A 511 6.46 -3.81 -13.40
N ARG A 512 7.38 -4.64 -12.87
CA ARG A 512 7.14 -5.51 -11.71
C ARG A 512 7.39 -4.83 -10.36
N GLY A 513 7.97 -3.64 -10.31
CA GLY A 513 8.27 -2.95 -9.05
C GLY A 513 9.35 -3.62 -8.19
N LEU A 514 10.36 -4.26 -8.81
CA LEU A 514 11.46 -4.93 -8.10
C LEU A 514 12.56 -3.90 -7.78
N THR A 515 12.40 -3.18 -6.68
CA THR A 515 13.17 -1.97 -6.33
C THR A 515 14.66 -2.25 -6.14
N ALA A 516 15.03 -3.38 -5.53
CA ALA A 516 16.44 -3.75 -5.31
C ALA A 516 17.14 -4.22 -6.60
N ILE A 517 16.43 -4.96 -7.43
CA ILE A 517 16.89 -5.38 -8.76
C ILE A 517 17.07 -4.16 -9.66
N PHE A 518 16.08 -3.28 -9.69
CA PHE A 518 16.12 -2.05 -10.46
C PHE A 518 17.31 -1.17 -10.06
N TYR A 519 17.50 -0.96 -8.75
CA TYR A 519 18.67 -0.24 -8.22
C TYR A 519 19.99 -0.83 -8.70
N THR A 520 20.11 -2.16 -8.66
CA THR A 520 21.30 -2.87 -9.10
C THR A 520 21.58 -2.68 -10.59
N PHE A 521 20.54 -2.70 -11.43
CA PHE A 521 20.69 -2.42 -12.86
C PHE A 521 21.04 -0.95 -13.11
N CYS A 522 20.37 0.01 -12.47
CA CYS A 522 20.68 1.44 -12.60
C CYS A 522 22.14 1.75 -12.28
N ARG A 523 22.72 1.11 -11.27
CA ARG A 523 24.15 1.26 -10.93
C ARG A 523 25.11 0.79 -12.04
N LYS A 524 24.66 -0.09 -12.93
CA LYS A 524 25.41 -0.62 -14.07
C LYS A 524 25.13 0.13 -15.37
N THR A 525 24.24 1.11 -15.37
CA THR A 525 23.76 1.79 -16.59
C THR A 525 24.04 3.29 -16.51
N PRO A 526 24.68 3.89 -17.53
CA PRO A 526 24.80 5.35 -17.59
C PRO A 526 23.42 6.00 -17.76
N ILE A 527 23.28 7.26 -17.34
CA ILE A 527 21.99 8.00 -17.41
C ILE A 527 21.41 8.02 -18.84
N SER A 528 22.27 8.16 -19.86
CA SER A 528 21.85 8.09 -21.28
C SER A 528 21.16 6.77 -21.63
N GLY A 529 21.55 5.67 -20.98
CA GLY A 529 20.92 4.36 -21.15
C GLY A 529 19.55 4.24 -20.48
N LEU A 530 19.26 5.05 -19.46
CA LEU A 530 17.96 5.06 -18.77
C LEU A 530 16.89 5.83 -19.56
N ASN A 531 17.31 6.75 -20.43
CA ASN A 531 16.42 7.57 -21.28
C ASN A 531 16.10 6.92 -22.63
N ILE A 532 16.56 5.69 -22.87
CA ILE A 532 16.28 4.98 -24.14
C ILE A 532 14.80 4.68 -24.24
N LEU A 533 14.23 5.00 -25.41
CA LEU A 533 12.85 4.67 -25.76
C LEU A 533 12.80 3.29 -26.40
N ASP A 534 11.76 2.52 -26.09
CA ASP A 534 11.49 1.25 -26.77
C ASP A 534 10.88 1.47 -28.17
N GLU A 535 10.63 0.38 -28.89
CA GLU A 535 10.06 0.40 -30.26
C GLU A 535 8.71 1.12 -30.33
N ALA A 536 7.97 1.15 -29.22
CA ALA A 536 6.71 1.86 -29.10
C ALA A 536 6.89 3.31 -28.62
N GLY A 537 8.12 3.78 -28.43
CA GLY A 537 8.44 5.14 -28.00
C GLY A 537 8.39 5.36 -26.49
N TYR A 538 8.24 4.32 -25.67
CA TYR A 538 8.12 4.43 -24.22
C TYR A 538 9.47 4.30 -23.52
N SER A 539 9.77 5.21 -22.57
CA SER A 539 10.91 5.10 -21.67
C SER A 539 10.60 4.18 -20.48
N ILE A 540 11.62 3.84 -19.71
CA ILE A 540 11.49 3.09 -18.45
C ILE A 540 10.58 3.84 -17.46
N LEU A 541 10.63 5.17 -17.46
CA LEU A 541 9.77 6.00 -16.60
C LEU A 541 8.29 5.79 -16.95
N HIS A 542 7.93 5.75 -18.23
CA HIS A 542 6.55 5.50 -18.63
C HIS A 542 6.05 4.13 -18.15
N HIS A 543 6.88 3.09 -18.27
CA HIS A 543 6.53 1.75 -17.78
C HIS A 543 6.37 1.72 -16.25
N ALA A 544 7.27 2.38 -15.51
CA ALA A 544 7.16 2.48 -14.06
C ALA A 544 5.89 3.26 -13.64
N ALA A 545 5.57 4.34 -14.34
CA ALA A 545 4.38 5.16 -14.07
C ALA A 545 3.09 4.40 -14.38
N LEU A 546 3.00 3.71 -15.53
CA LEU A 546 1.82 2.94 -15.94
C LEU A 546 1.47 1.81 -14.96
N HIS A 547 2.46 1.31 -14.23
CA HIS A 547 2.32 0.28 -13.20
C HIS A 547 2.32 0.84 -11.77
N ASN A 548 2.28 2.17 -11.60
CA ASN A 548 2.37 2.90 -10.32
C ASN A 548 3.53 2.46 -9.41
N ARG A 549 4.72 2.25 -9.97
CA ARG A 549 5.91 1.83 -9.19
C ARG A 549 6.64 3.04 -8.62
N VAL A 550 6.05 3.65 -7.59
CA VAL A 550 6.51 4.89 -6.94
C VAL A 550 7.99 4.85 -6.55
N ALA A 551 8.46 3.73 -5.96
CA ALA A 551 9.87 3.59 -5.55
C ALA A 551 10.83 3.60 -6.75
N VAL A 552 10.44 2.97 -7.86
CA VAL A 552 11.21 2.96 -9.11
C VAL A 552 11.23 4.34 -9.75
N VAL A 553 10.09 5.02 -9.81
CA VAL A 553 9.99 6.42 -10.30
C VAL A 553 10.89 7.34 -9.47
N SER A 554 10.89 7.17 -8.15
CA SER A 554 11.73 7.96 -7.26
C SER A 554 13.23 7.66 -7.44
N GLN A 555 13.63 6.42 -7.73
CA GLN A 555 15.02 6.11 -8.12
C GLN A 555 15.42 6.77 -9.44
N LEU A 556 14.55 6.75 -10.44
CA LEU A 556 14.78 7.42 -11.72
C LEU A 556 14.97 8.93 -11.54
N ALA A 557 14.11 9.56 -10.72
CA ALA A 557 14.22 10.97 -10.38
C ALA A 557 15.56 11.29 -9.70
N LYS A 558 15.98 10.47 -8.71
CA LYS A 558 17.29 10.62 -8.04
C LYS A 558 18.48 10.36 -8.97
N ALA A 559 18.30 9.55 -10.01
CA ALA A 559 19.31 9.31 -11.04
C ALA A 559 19.41 10.46 -12.07
N GLY A 560 18.57 11.49 -11.98
CA GLY A 560 18.58 12.64 -12.89
C GLY A 560 17.89 12.38 -14.24
N VAL A 561 17.00 11.38 -14.31
CA VAL A 561 16.16 11.14 -15.49
C VAL A 561 15.14 12.27 -15.63
N ASP A 562 14.95 12.77 -16.84
CA ASP A 562 13.96 13.79 -17.11
C ASP A 562 12.55 13.22 -16.93
N LEU A 563 11.86 13.68 -15.90
CA LEU A 563 10.48 13.27 -15.62
C LEU A 563 9.48 13.78 -16.64
N ASN A 564 9.87 14.77 -17.47
CA ASN A 564 9.03 15.33 -18.53
C ASN A 564 9.31 14.69 -19.90
N GLN A 565 10.11 13.61 -19.94
CA GLN A 565 10.45 12.95 -21.19
C GLN A 565 9.17 12.53 -21.94
N GLN A 566 8.98 13.06 -23.15
CA GLN A 566 7.83 12.72 -23.98
C GLN A 566 8.05 11.40 -24.70
N ARG A 567 6.95 10.71 -24.99
CA ARG A 567 6.94 9.59 -25.92
C ARG A 567 7.30 10.07 -27.33
N SER A 568 8.14 9.32 -28.04
CA SER A 568 8.42 9.56 -29.46
C SER A 568 7.61 8.60 -30.34
N SER A 569 6.72 9.11 -31.20
CA SER A 569 5.97 8.29 -32.16
C SER A 569 6.67 8.29 -33.53
N HIS A 570 7.06 7.11 -34.02
CA HIS A 570 7.63 6.96 -35.38
C HIS A 570 6.59 7.04 -36.52
N PHE A 571 5.28 7.10 -36.21
CA PHE A 571 4.22 7.23 -37.21
C PHE A 571 3.67 8.66 -37.24
N GLY A 572 3.66 9.26 -38.43
CA GLY A 572 3.46 10.69 -38.73
C GLY A 572 2.11 11.33 -38.39
N THR A 573 1.36 10.81 -37.43
CA THR A 573 0.38 11.61 -36.70
C THR A 573 1.10 12.30 -35.55
N GLN A 574 1.15 13.63 -35.56
CA GLN A 574 1.38 14.41 -34.34
C GLN A 574 0.23 14.16 -33.35
N GLY A 575 0.17 12.96 -32.79
CA GLY A 575 -0.50 12.73 -31.52
C GLY A 575 0.39 13.38 -30.48
N LYS A 576 0.13 14.67 -30.19
CA LYS A 576 0.68 15.31 -29.01
C LYS A 576 0.24 14.48 -27.81
N MET A 577 1.12 13.63 -27.29
CA MET A 577 0.97 13.14 -25.92
C MET A 577 1.41 14.30 -25.01
N SER A 578 0.55 15.31 -24.89
CA SER A 578 0.72 16.37 -23.90
C SER A 578 0.59 15.75 -22.51
N LEU A 579 1.22 16.40 -21.52
CA LEU A 579 1.04 16.11 -20.09
C LEU A 579 -0.43 15.86 -19.70
N GLN A 580 -1.36 16.56 -20.36
CA GLN A 580 -2.81 16.38 -20.20
C GLN A 580 -3.28 14.94 -20.41
N ASN A 581 -2.68 14.14 -21.30
CA ASN A 581 -3.07 12.74 -21.51
C ASN A 581 -2.42 11.76 -20.53
N LEU A 582 -1.24 12.07 -19.98
CA LEU A 582 -0.63 11.31 -18.88
C LEU A 582 -1.36 11.60 -17.57
N GLU A 583 -1.76 12.86 -17.35
CA GLU A 583 -2.72 13.27 -16.32
C GLU A 583 -4.06 12.54 -16.52
N THR A 584 -4.60 12.51 -17.74
CA THR A 584 -5.85 11.78 -18.05
C THR A 584 -5.70 10.26 -17.85
N ILE A 585 -4.57 9.65 -18.20
CA ILE A 585 -4.31 8.23 -17.96
C ILE A 585 -4.18 7.98 -16.46
N ILE A 586 -3.47 8.83 -15.72
CA ILE A 586 -3.25 8.71 -14.27
C ILE A 586 -4.54 8.97 -13.47
N GLU A 587 -5.35 9.95 -13.87
CA GLU A 587 -6.70 10.23 -13.36
C GLU A 587 -7.67 9.09 -13.68
N LYS A 588 -7.64 8.53 -14.91
CA LYS A 588 -8.50 7.40 -15.31
C LYS A 588 -8.05 6.05 -14.71
N THR A 589 -6.79 5.90 -14.31
CA THR A 589 -6.24 4.67 -13.71
C THR A 589 -6.11 4.73 -12.18
N GLY A 590 -6.53 5.83 -11.54
CA GLY A 590 -6.48 6.00 -10.09
C GLY A 590 -5.06 5.96 -9.51
N MET A 591 -4.05 6.42 -10.25
CA MET A 591 -2.63 6.39 -9.86
C MET A 591 -2.22 7.67 -9.11
N VAL A 592 -2.85 7.92 -7.96
CA VAL A 592 -2.77 9.20 -7.24
C VAL A 592 -1.35 9.54 -6.75
N THR A 593 -0.57 8.54 -6.34
CA THR A 593 0.80 8.77 -5.82
C THR A 593 1.82 9.19 -6.89
N CYS A 594 1.74 8.62 -8.09
CA CYS A 594 2.54 9.09 -9.22
C CYS A 594 2.01 10.44 -9.74
N PHE A 595 0.68 10.65 -9.75
CA PHE A 595 0.08 11.94 -10.09
C PHE A 595 0.63 13.08 -9.24
N CYS A 596 0.73 12.88 -7.93
CA CYS A 596 1.39 13.82 -7.04
C CYS A 596 2.83 14.06 -7.50
N LEU A 597 3.67 13.03 -7.64
CA LEU A 597 5.06 13.19 -8.10
C LEU A 597 5.22 13.93 -9.43
N PHE A 598 4.27 13.77 -10.37
CA PHE A 598 4.29 14.42 -11.69
C PHE A 598 3.74 15.86 -11.69
N LEU A 599 2.62 16.15 -11.03
CA LEU A 599 2.09 17.52 -10.86
C LEU A 599 3.08 18.45 -10.15
N LEU A 600 3.91 17.87 -9.28
CA LEU A 600 4.94 18.57 -8.51
C LEU A 600 6.08 19.14 -9.37
N PHE A 601 6.30 18.61 -10.58
CA PHE A 601 7.32 19.12 -11.50
C PHE A 601 6.78 20.12 -12.53
N THR A 602 5.53 19.97 -12.95
CA THR A 602 4.89 20.86 -13.95
C THR A 602 4.66 22.28 -13.43
N PHE A 603 4.29 22.44 -12.16
CA PHE A 603 4.06 23.78 -11.58
C PHE A 603 5.37 24.59 -11.46
N PHE A 604 6.50 23.93 -11.23
CA PHE A 604 7.80 24.59 -11.09
C PHE A 604 8.36 25.09 -12.43
N LEU A 605 8.15 24.36 -13.53
CA LEU A 605 8.51 24.82 -14.88
C LEU A 605 7.58 25.92 -15.38
N TYR A 606 6.29 25.89 -15.02
CA TYR A 606 5.35 26.98 -15.32
C TYR A 606 5.76 28.30 -14.62
N MET A 607 6.27 28.22 -13.39
CA MET A 607 6.78 29.39 -12.65
C MET A 607 8.17 29.83 -13.12
N ARG A 608 9.06 28.89 -13.51
CA ARG A 608 10.40 29.23 -14.04
C ARG A 608 10.35 29.83 -15.45
N GLY A 609 9.32 29.48 -16.24
CA GLY A 609 9.02 30.10 -17.54
C GLY A 609 8.44 31.51 -17.47
N ARG A 610 7.94 31.96 -16.31
CA ARG A 610 7.44 33.34 -16.09
C ARG A 610 8.44 34.29 -15.44
N CYS A 611 9.58 33.79 -14.94
CA CYS A 611 10.65 34.65 -14.41
C CYS A 611 11.68 35.10 -15.45
N MET A 612 11.52 34.73 -16.73
CA MET A 612 12.24 35.32 -17.85
C MET A 612 11.24 35.74 -18.93
N GLY A 613 10.76 36.97 -18.83
CA GLY A 613 10.03 37.63 -19.91
C GLY A 613 8.69 38.19 -19.48
N ILE A 614 8.59 39.51 -19.66
CA ILE A 614 7.39 40.35 -19.76
C ILE A 614 7.16 41.23 -18.51
N THR A 615 7.95 42.30 -18.52
CA THR A 615 7.47 43.66 -18.23
C THR A 615 6.10 43.96 -18.84
N LYS A 616 5.29 44.67 -18.04
CA LYS A 616 4.28 45.67 -18.43
C LYS A 616 2.88 45.18 -18.89
N TYR A 617 1.91 45.68 -18.12
CA TYR A 617 0.55 46.16 -18.47
C TYR A 617 -0.69 45.27 -18.26
N GLN A 618 -1.44 45.67 -17.22
CA GLN A 618 -2.88 46.04 -17.19
C GLN A 618 -3.99 44.98 -17.37
N LEU A 619 -4.77 44.86 -16.28
CA LEU A 619 -6.25 45.01 -16.15
C LEU A 619 -7.12 44.36 -17.23
N TYR A 620 -7.95 43.37 -16.85
CA TYR A 620 -9.32 43.52 -16.32
C TYR A 620 -9.79 42.21 -15.70
#